data_AF-A0A936KAM4-F1
#
_entry.id   AF-A0A936KAM4-F1
#
_cell.length_a   1.000
_cell.length_b   1.000
_cell.length_c   1.000
_cell.angle_alpha   90.00
_cell.angle_beta   90.00
_cell.angle_gamma   90.00
#
_symmetry.space_group_name_H-M   'P 1'
#
loop_
_entity.id
_entity.type
_entity.pdbx_description
1 polymer ?
#
loop_
_entity_poly.entity_id
_entity_poly.type
_entity_poly.pdbx_seq_one_letter_code
_entity_poly.pdbx_strand_id
1 'polypeptide(L)'
;MKSVKSANSADTKSVLAKMKGTPVNDFFTSNARVREDGRLMRDVYFGVIKASSARKSKDDLILVEKKFSGEEAFIPRSMSACPLLKK
;
A
#
# COMPACT_ATOMS: atom_id res chain seq x y z
N MET A 1 6.33 -15.66 -0.62
CA MET A 1 5.97 -15.87 -2.04
C MET A 1 4.50 -16.32 -2.19
N LYS A 2 3.51 -15.41 -2.10
CA LYS A 2 2.09 -15.76 -2.36
C LYS A 2 1.79 -15.81 -3.87
N SER A 3 2.23 -14.79 -4.62
CA SER A 3 1.94 -14.69 -6.06
C SER A 3 2.66 -15.70 -6.93
N VAL A 4 3.90 -16.09 -6.61
CA VAL A 4 4.63 -17.19 -7.28
C VAL A 4 3.87 -18.51 -7.14
N LYS A 5 3.37 -18.82 -5.94
CA LYS A 5 2.55 -20.00 -5.68
C LYS A 5 1.25 -19.95 -6.49
N SER A 6 0.57 -18.80 -6.53
CA SER A 6 -0.67 -18.62 -7.31
C SER A 6 -0.44 -18.67 -8.83
N ALA A 7 0.72 -18.24 -9.30
CA ALA A 7 1.13 -18.31 -10.71
C ALA A 7 1.65 -19.69 -11.11
N ASN A 8 1.97 -20.56 -10.15
CA ASN A 8 2.68 -21.82 -10.34
C ASN A 8 3.95 -21.67 -11.21
N SER A 9 4.62 -20.53 -11.10
CA SER A 9 5.77 -20.17 -11.93
C SER A 9 6.55 -19.02 -11.31
N ALA A 10 7.85 -18.97 -11.60
CA ALA A 10 8.72 -17.83 -11.31
C ALA A 10 8.83 -16.85 -12.50
N ASP A 11 8.13 -17.11 -13.61
CA ASP A 11 8.06 -16.20 -14.75
C ASP A 11 7.54 -14.81 -14.32
N THR A 12 8.30 -13.78 -14.67
CA THR A 12 8.06 -12.42 -14.19
C THR A 12 6.70 -11.90 -14.64
N LYS A 13 6.30 -12.15 -15.90
CA LYS A 13 5.03 -11.64 -16.44
C LYS A 13 3.85 -12.27 -15.72
N SER A 14 3.91 -13.58 -15.50
CA SER A 14 2.87 -14.35 -14.81
C SER A 14 2.73 -13.92 -13.34
N VAL A 15 3.85 -13.74 -12.64
CA VAL A 15 3.86 -13.29 -11.25
C VAL A 15 3.32 -11.87 -11.11
N LEU A 16 3.73 -10.94 -11.98
CA LEU A 16 3.24 -9.57 -11.98
C LEU A 16 1.73 -9.48 -12.25
N ALA A 17 1.22 -10.30 -13.16
CA ALA A 17 -0.22 -10.39 -13.42
C ALA A 17 -0.99 -10.81 -12.14
N LYS A 18 -0.49 -11.83 -11.40
CA LYS A 18 -1.08 -12.23 -10.13
C LYS A 18 -0.97 -11.16 -9.05
N MET A 19 0.16 -10.46 -8.96
CA MET A 19 0.34 -9.35 -8.00
C MET A 19 -0.63 -8.20 -8.25
N LYS A 20 -0.86 -7.82 -9.52
CA LYS A 20 -1.79 -6.74 -9.88
C LYS A 20 -3.25 -7.14 -9.75
N GLY A 21 -3.58 -8.41 -10.00
CA GLY A 21 -4.96 -8.93 -9.95
C GLY A 21 -5.43 -9.38 -8.57
N THR A 22 -4.56 -9.42 -7.55
CA THR A 22 -4.90 -9.94 -6.21
C THR A 22 -4.73 -8.85 -5.15
N PRO A 23 -5.76 -8.58 -4.32
CA PRO A 23 -5.60 -7.66 -3.21
C PRO A 23 -4.51 -8.12 -2.23
N VAL A 24 -3.69 -7.16 -1.78
CA VAL A 24 -2.66 -7.38 -0.77
C VAL A 24 -3.30 -7.27 0.61
N ASN A 25 -3.31 -8.42 1.30
CA ASN A 25 -3.80 -8.57 2.67
C ASN A 25 -2.73 -9.29 3.51
N ASP A 26 -2.08 -8.54 4.39
CA ASP A 26 -1.06 -9.00 5.33
C ASP A 26 -1.11 -8.17 6.63
N PHE A 27 -0.13 -8.40 7.50
CA PHE A 27 -0.05 -7.75 8.82
C PHE A 27 0.05 -6.21 8.75
N PHE A 28 0.67 -5.66 7.71
CA PHE A 28 0.89 -4.21 7.56
C PHE A 28 -0.10 -3.55 6.59
N THR A 29 -0.69 -4.35 5.70
CA THR A 29 -1.47 -3.84 4.58
C THR A 29 -2.82 -4.56 4.54
N SER A 30 -3.89 -3.78 4.67
CA SER A 30 -5.25 -4.27 4.54
C SER A 30 -5.83 -3.84 3.20
N ASN A 31 -6.30 -4.82 2.43
CA ASN A 31 -7.05 -4.69 1.18
C ASN A 31 -6.47 -3.70 0.15
N ALA A 32 -5.14 -3.64 0.05
CA ALA A 32 -4.50 -2.75 -0.93
C ALA A 32 -4.45 -3.37 -2.32
N ARG A 33 -4.31 -2.54 -3.35
CA ARG A 33 -4.15 -3.00 -4.75
C ARG A 33 -2.87 -2.46 -5.37
N VAL A 34 -2.26 -3.24 -6.26
CA VAL A 34 -1.15 -2.74 -7.09
C VAL A 34 -1.73 -2.13 -8.35
N ARG A 35 -1.63 -0.80 -8.48
CA ARG A 35 -2.07 -0.03 -9.66
C ARG A 35 -1.17 -0.32 -10.87
N GLU A 36 -1.59 0.06 -12.06
CA GLU A 36 -0.91 -0.30 -13.32
C GLU A 36 0.52 0.24 -13.41
N ASP A 37 0.80 1.39 -12.79
CA ASP A 37 2.15 1.96 -12.59
C ASP A 37 2.99 1.24 -11.54
N GLY A 38 2.47 0.17 -10.93
CA GLY A 38 3.15 -0.58 -9.87
C GLY A 38 2.98 0.02 -8.48
N ARG A 39 2.22 1.11 -8.31
CA ARG A 39 1.98 1.70 -6.99
C ARG A 39 1.08 0.80 -6.15
N LEU A 40 1.54 0.43 -4.94
CA LEU A 40 0.68 -0.19 -3.93
C LEU A 40 -0.24 0.88 -3.33
N MET A 41 -1.50 0.89 -3.78
CA MET A 41 -2.55 1.76 -3.30
C MET A 41 -3.10 1.19 -1.99
N ARG A 42 -2.48 1.59 -0.88
CA ARG A 42 -2.86 1.25 0.49
C ARG A 42 -3.31 2.49 1.25
N ASP A 43 -4.02 2.29 2.34
CA ASP A 43 -4.35 3.38 3.24
C ASP A 43 -3.08 3.97 3.89
N VAL A 44 -3.11 5.28 4.13
CA VAL A 44 -2.03 6.03 4.76
C VAL A 44 -2.55 6.71 6.01
N TYR A 45 -1.75 6.70 7.08
CA TYR A 45 -2.11 7.26 8.37
C TYR A 45 -1.33 8.53 8.64
N PHE A 46 -2.02 9.59 9.02
CA PHE A 46 -1.43 10.79 9.60
C PHE A 46 -1.31 10.59 11.10
N GLY A 47 -0.07 10.53 11.57
CA GLY A 47 0.27 10.28 12.96
C GLY A 47 1.00 11.47 13.57
N VAL A 48 0.65 11.79 14.80
CA VAL A 48 1.30 12.81 15.62
C VAL A 48 2.02 12.14 16.79
N ILE A 49 3.20 12.66 17.13
CA ILE A 49 3.99 12.15 18.26
C ILE A 49 3.26 12.47 19.55
N LYS A 50 3.03 11.45 20.38
CA LYS A 50 2.45 11.61 21.70
C LYS A 50 3.40 12.37 22.63
N ALA A 51 2.84 13.28 23.42
CA ALA A 51 3.52 13.87 24.56
C ALA A 51 3.98 12.76 25.52
N SER A 52 5.13 12.94 26.18
CA SER A 52 5.73 11.91 27.04
C SER A 52 4.79 11.42 28.15
N SER A 53 3.99 12.32 28.73
CA SER A 53 3.00 12.00 29.77
C SER A 53 1.82 11.15 29.28
N ALA A 54 1.56 11.10 27.97
CA ALA A 54 0.47 10.35 27.37
C ALA A 54 0.89 8.96 26.85
N ARG A 55 2.16 8.57 27.00
CA ARG A 55 2.69 7.29 26.53
C ARG A 55 2.48 6.20 27.57
N LYS A 56 1.87 5.08 27.19
CA LYS A 56 1.62 3.93 28.08
C LYS A 56 2.78 2.93 28.13
N SER A 57 3.68 2.97 27.15
CA SER A 57 4.85 2.12 27.05
C SER A 57 5.92 2.79 26.18
N LYS A 58 7.10 2.16 26.09
CA LYS A 58 8.20 2.66 25.25
C LYS A 58 7.84 2.72 23.75
N ASP A 59 6.93 1.86 23.31
CA ASP A 59 6.52 1.76 21.91
C ASP A 59 5.23 2.54 21.61
N ASP A 60 4.56 3.10 22.64
CA ASP A 60 3.35 3.89 22.51
C ASP A 60 3.65 5.35 22.12
N LEU A 61 4.16 5.52 20.89
CA LEU A 61 4.76 6.79 20.45
C LEU A 61 3.83 7.67 19.61
N ILE A 62 2.90 7.07 18.87
CA ILE A 62 2.14 7.77 17.83
C ILE A 62 0.65 7.73 18.15
N LEU A 63 0.00 8.90 18.08
CA LEU A 63 -1.45 9.02 17.98
C LEU A 63 -1.81 9.08 16.50
N VAL A 64 -2.66 8.18 16.02
CA VAL A 64 -3.21 8.26 14.66
C VAL A 64 -4.37 9.23 14.67
N GLU A 65 -4.21 10.38 14.03
CA GLU A 65 -5.25 11.42 13.97
C GLU A 65 -6.19 11.20 12.79
N LYS A 66 -5.65 10.76 11.65
CA LYS A 66 -6.45 10.57 10.45
C LYS A 66 -5.95 9.39 9.61
N LYS A 67 -6.89 8.76 8.94
CA LYS A 67 -6.65 7.75 7.92
C LYS A 67 -7.11 8.31 6.57
N PHE A 68 -6.30 8.11 5.54
CA PHE A 68 -6.59 8.46 4.15
C PHE A 68 -6.61 7.18 3.32
N SER A 69 -7.54 7.10 2.39
CA SER A 69 -7.51 6.05 1.36
C SER A 69 -6.28 6.21 0.46
N GLY A 70 -5.89 5.14 -0.24
CA GLY A 70 -4.80 5.23 -1.22
C GLY A 70 -5.10 6.28 -2.31
N GLU A 71 -6.35 6.42 -2.72
CA GLU A 71 -6.83 7.38 -3.72
C GLU A 71 -6.66 8.84 -3.27
N GLU A 72 -6.84 9.13 -1.98
CA GLU A 72 -6.61 10.46 -1.41
C GLU A 72 -5.11 10.74 -1.17
N ALA A 73 -4.34 9.72 -0.79
CA ALA A 73 -2.97 9.89 -0.34
C ALA A 73 -1.93 9.89 -1.47
N PHE A 74 -2.17 9.14 -2.55
CA PHE A 74 -1.21 9.00 -3.66
C PHE A 74 -1.60 9.87 -4.86
N ILE A 75 -0.59 10.20 -5.68
CA ILE A 75 -0.78 10.98 -6.91
C ILE A 75 -1.90 10.36 -7.76
N PRO A 76 -2.97 11.12 -8.03
CA PRO A 76 -4.06 10.72 -8.91
C PRO A 76 -3.53 10.30 -10.28
N ARG A 77 -4.21 9.34 -10.91
CA ARG A 77 -3.81 8.80 -12.22
C ARG A 77 -3.61 9.92 -13.26
N SER A 78 -4.51 10.90 -13.30
CA SER A 78 -4.51 12.02 -14.23
C SER A 78 -3.30 12.94 -14.09
N MET A 79 -2.65 12.97 -12.92
CA MET A 79 -1.48 13.81 -12.66
C MET A 79 -0.16 13.01 -12.69
N SER A 80 -0.22 11.71 -13.01
CA SER A 80 0.99 10.88 -13.04
C SER A 80 1.80 11.11 -14.31
N ALA A 81 3.10 11.36 -14.14
CA ALA A 81 4.05 11.40 -15.26
C ALA A 81 4.43 10.02 -15.80
N CYS A 82 4.02 8.92 -15.12
CA CYS A 82 4.41 7.56 -15.47
C CYS A 82 3.89 7.16 -16.87
N PRO A 83 4.77 6.79 -17.82
CA PRO A 83 4.36 6.37 -19.16
C PRO A 83 3.40 5.17 -19.17
N LEU A 84 3.45 4.32 -18.13
CA LEU A 84 2.56 3.15 -18.02
C LEU A 84 1.08 3.51 -17.75
N LEU A 85 0.79 4.75 -17.33
CA LEU A 85 -0.57 5.24 -17.11
C LEU A 85 -1.09 6.10 -18.26
N LYS A 86 -0.20 6.57 -19.13
CA LYS A 86 -0.52 7.25 -20.39
C LYS A 86 -1.05 6.19 -21.36
N LYS A 87 -2.34 5.91 -21.28
CA LYS A 87 -3.08 5.29 -22.37
C LYS A 87 -3.79 6.39 -23.13
#